data_AF-A0A935UMM0-F1
#
_entry.id   AF-A0A935UMM0-F1
#
_cell.length_a   1.000
_cell.length_b   1.000
_cell.length_c   1.000
_cell.angle_alpha   90.00
_cell.angle_beta   90.00
_cell.angle_gamma   90.00
#
_symmetry.space_group_name_H-M   'P 1'
#
loop_
_entity.id
_entity.type
_entity.pdbx_description
1 polymer ?
#
loop_
_entity_poly.entity_id
_entity_poly.type
_entity_poly.pdbx_seq_one_letter_code
_entity_poly.pdbx_strand_id
1 'polypeptide(L)' 'MSIQAVNTAMSAMMAQQNRLDGVAERVARWRATGSSRGPVPPDLVREVIEARQALRTFEVNAAVLRAADRLTGLLLDELA' A
#
# COMPACT_ATOMS: atom_id res chain seq x y z
N MET A 1 21.56 -7.26 6.91
CA MET A 1 20.32 -6.59 7.36
C MET A 1 19.49 -6.01 6.20
N SER A 2 20.08 -5.52 5.11
CA SER A 2 19.36 -4.92 3.97
C SER A 2 18.37 -5.87 3.27
N ILE A 3 18.79 -7.10 2.93
CA ILE A 3 17.95 -8.06 2.19
C ILE A 3 16.72 -8.50 3.00
N GLN A 4 16.88 -8.72 4.31
CA GLN A 4 15.76 -9.12 5.17
C GLN A 4 14.74 -7.99 5.32
N ALA A 5 15.19 -6.74 5.48
CA ALA A 5 14.31 -5.57 5.51
C ALA A 5 13.56 -5.36 4.18
N VAL A 6 14.25 -5.57 3.04
CA VAL A 6 13.64 -5.53 1.70
C VAL A 6 12.57 -6.61 1.54
N ASN A 7 12.86 -7.86 1.91
CA ASN A 7 11.88 -8.95 1.83
C ASN A 7 10.65 -8.69 2.71
N THR A 8 10.85 -8.22 3.95
CA THR A 8 9.74 -7.86 4.85
C THR A 8 8.91 -6.71 4.28
N ALA A 9 9.55 -5.67 3.74
CA ALA A 9 8.87 -4.55 3.10
C ALA A 9 8.04 -5.01 1.89
N MET A 10 8.59 -5.87 1.03
CA MET A 10 7.85 -6.41 -0.14
C MET A 10 6.66 -7.26 0.28
N SER A 11 6.81 -8.17 1.26
CA SER A 11 5.69 -8.98 1.76
C SER A 11 4.60 -8.11 2.38
N ALA A 12 4.98 -7.08 3.15
CA ALA A 12 4.03 -6.13 3.72
C ALA A 12 3.29 -5.32 2.65
N MET A 13 3.98 -4.89 1.59
CA MET A 13 3.37 -4.20 0.46
C MET A 13 2.36 -5.07 -0.29
N MET A 14 2.67 -6.34 -0.56
CA MET A 14 1.74 -7.27 -1.20
C MET A 14 0.46 -7.48 -0.38
N ALA A 15 0.62 -7.67 0.94
CA ALA A 15 -0.53 -7.82 1.84
C ALA A 15 -1.43 -6.57 1.86
N GLN A 16 -0.82 -5.38 1.74
CA GLN A 16 -1.53 -4.11 1.72
C GLN A 16 -2.22 -3.84 0.39
N GLN A 17 -1.59 -4.22 -0.71
CA GLN A 17 -2.19 -4.13 -2.03
C GLN A 17 -3.47 -4.96 -2.12
N ASN A 18 -3.44 -6.21 -1.65
CA ASN A 18 -4.64 -7.06 -1.58
C ASN A 18 -5.77 -6.41 -0.75
N ARG A 19 -5.44 -5.72 0.35
CA ARG A 19 -6.44 -4.98 1.14
C ARG A 19 -7.00 -3.78 0.40
N LEU A 20 -6.16 -3.02 -0.28
CA LEU A 20 -6.57 -1.86 -1.07
C LEU A 20 -7.50 -2.27 -2.22
N ASP A 21 -7.16 -3.35 -2.93
CA ASP A 21 -7.98 -3.88 -4.03
C ASP A 21 -9.36 -4.32 -3.53
N GLY A 22 -9.42 -5.03 -2.40
CA GLY A 22 -10.69 -5.43 -1.80
C GLY A 22 -11.58 -4.25 -1.37
N VAL A 23 -10.99 -3.17 -0.86
CA VAL A 23 -11.73 -1.93 -0.56
C VAL A 23 -12.20 -1.24 -1.84
N ALA A 24 -11.34 -1.18 -2.87
CA ALA A 24 -11.69 -0.59 -4.16
C ALA A 24 -12.89 -1.30 -4.80
N GLU A 25 -12.91 -2.63 -4.80
CA GLU A 25 -14.05 -3.42 -5.29
C GLU A 25 -15.34 -3.15 -4.51
N ARG A 26 -15.28 -3.06 -3.18
CA ARG A 26 -16.46 -2.77 -2.34
C ARG A 26 -16.98 -1.36 -2.57
N VAL A 27 -16.11 -0.36 -2.68
CA VAL A 27 -16.50 1.01 -3.05
C VAL A 27 -17.10 1.05 -4.45
N ALA A 28 -16.54 0.32 -5.41
CA ALA A 28 -17.07 0.23 -6.77
C ALA A 28 -18.49 -0.39 -6.77
N ARG A 29 -18.70 -1.50 -6.05
CA ARG A 29 -20.03 -2.12 -5.88
C ARG A 29 -21.03 -1.15 -5.25
N TRP A 30 -20.65 -0.44 -4.19
CA TRP A 30 -21.54 0.56 -3.56
C TRP A 30 -21.91 1.70 -4.51
N ARG A 31 -20.97 2.15 -5.36
CA ARG A 31 -21.29 3.15 -6.40
C ARG A 31 -22.26 2.61 -7.45
N ALA A 32 -22.12 1.34 -7.83
CA ALA A 32 -22.94 0.69 -8.85
C ALA A 32 -24.39 0.44 -8.40
N THR A 33 -24.66 0.27 -7.10
CA THR A 33 -26.02 0.02 -6.58
C THR A 33 -26.92 1.27 -6.56
N GLY A 34 -26.46 2.43 -7.08
CA GLY A 34 -27.23 3.68 -7.06
C GLY A 34 -27.38 4.30 -5.66
N SER A 35 -26.83 3.65 -4.63
CA SER A 35 -26.78 4.13 -3.24
C SER A 35 -25.83 5.31 -3.04
N SER A 36 -25.10 5.73 -4.08
CA SER A 36 -24.19 6.88 -4.07
C SER A 36 -24.88 8.23 -3.86
N ARG A 37 -26.22 8.28 -3.97
CA ARG A 37 -27.03 9.48 -3.65
C ARG A 37 -27.51 9.52 -2.18
N GLY A 38 -27.35 8.43 -1.43
CA GLY A 38 -27.68 8.36 -0.01
C GLY A 38 -26.45 8.54 0.90
N PRO A 39 -26.65 8.61 2.23
CA PRO A 39 -25.55 8.68 3.17
C PRO A 39 -24.61 7.47 3.02
N VAL A 40 -23.31 7.73 3.08
CA VAL A 40 -22.28 6.70 2.99
C VAL A 40 -22.43 5.74 4.18
N PRO A 41 -22.47 4.41 3.96
CA PRO A 41 -22.53 3.44 5.04
C PRO A 41 -21.35 3.61 6.01
N PRO A 42 -21.57 3.55 7.33
CA PRO A 42 -20.49 3.67 8.33
C PRO A 42 -19.36 2.66 8.11
N ASP A 43 -19.70 1.44 7.67
CA ASP A 43 -18.71 0.41 7.34
C ASP A 43 -17.82 0.82 6.17
N LEU A 44 -18.36 1.49 5.15
CA LEU A 44 -17.59 1.98 4.01
C LEU A 44 -16.62 3.10 4.43
N VAL A 45 -17.03 3.96 5.37
CA VAL A 45 -16.15 5.00 5.94
C VAL A 45 -14.98 4.36 6.69
N ARG A 46 -15.25 3.35 7.53
CA ARG A 46 -14.21 2.59 8.23
C ARG A 46 -13.24 1.93 7.23
N GLU A 47 -13.77 1.28 6.20
CA GLU A 47 -12.95 0.63 5.16
C GLU A 47 -12.05 1.61 4.40
N VAL A 48 -12.54 2.82 4.09
CA VAL A 48 -11.72 3.86 3.44
C VAL A 48 -10.62 4.36 4.38
N ILE A 49 -10.89 4.49 5.67
CA ILE A 49 -9.86 4.87 6.65
C ILE A 49 -8.78 3.78 6.76
N GLU A 50 -9.19 2.51 6.84
CA GLU A 50 -8.27 1.37 6.84
C GLU A 50 -7.46 1.30 5.55
N ALA A 51 -8.06 1.57 4.39
CA ALA A 51 -7.35 1.69 3.12
C ALA A 51 -6.31 2.82 3.14
N ARG A 52 -6.63 4.00 3.72
CA ARG A 52 -5.65 5.09 3.85
C ARG A 52 -4.50 4.74 4.79
N GLN A 53 -4.73 3.92 5.81
CA GLN A 53 -3.66 3.40 6.65
C GLN A 53 -2.79 2.40 5.89
N ALA A 54 -3.41 1.47 5.16
CA ALA A 54 -2.71 0.51 4.31
C ALA A 54 -1.85 1.21 3.24
N LEU A 55 -2.37 2.26 2.59
CA LEU A 55 -1.64 3.05 1.61
C LEU A 55 -0.41 3.72 2.23
N ARG A 56 -0.55 4.35 3.41
CA ARG A 56 0.59 4.98 4.09
C ARG A 56 1.68 3.99 4.41
N THR A 57 1.34 2.80 4.90
CA THR A 57 2.35 1.79 5.17
C THR A 57 2.97 1.24 3.89
N PHE A 58 2.21 1.13 2.79
CA PHE A 58 2.75 0.78 1.48
C PHE A 58 3.79 1.81 1.03
N GLU A 59 3.48 3.10 1.15
CA GLU A 59 4.40 4.20 0.83
C GLU A 59 5.69 4.17 1.66
N VAL A 60 5.57 3.89 2.97
CA VAL A 60 6.74 3.74 3.87
C VAL A 60 7.62 2.58 3.43
N ASN A 61 7.04 1.42 3.13
CA ASN A 61 7.79 0.26 2.64
C ASN A 61 8.41 0.53 1.26
N ALA A 62 7.73 1.26 0.38
CA ALA A 62 8.28 1.70 -0.90
C ALA A 62 9.52 2.60 -0.70
N ALA A 63 9.50 3.48 0.31
CA ALA A 63 10.63 4.33 0.64
C ALA A 63 11.84 3.52 1.11
N VAL A 64 11.62 2.46 1.90
CA VAL A 64 12.69 1.51 2.30
C VAL A 64 13.32 0.85 1.07
N LEU A 65 12.52 0.39 0.11
CA LEU A 65 13.01 -0.20 -1.13
C LEU A 65 13.86 0.79 -1.95
N ARG A 66 13.39 2.02 -2.13
CA ARG A 66 14.16 3.06 -2.84
C ARG A 66 15.46 3.42 -2.13
N ALA A 67 15.46 3.44 -0.80
CA ALA A 67 16.67 3.69 -0.03
C ALA A 67 17.68 2.55 -0.20
N ALA A 68 17.21 1.30 -0.17
CA ALA A 68 18.06 0.13 -0.42
C ALA A 68 18.66 0.14 -1.83
N ASP A 69 17.87 0.51 -2.84
CA ASP A 69 18.31 0.63 -4.23
C ASP A 69 19.41 1.70 -4.38
N ARG A 70 19.21 2.90 -3.83
CA ARG A 70 20.24 3.96 -3.83
C ARG A 70 21.53 3.54 -3.15
N LEU A 71 21.45 2.89 -1.98
CA LEU A 71 22.64 2.41 -1.28
C LEU A 71 23.39 1.35 -2.10
N THR A 72 22.65 0.49 -2.81
CA THR A 72 23.25 -0.51 -3.70
C THR A 72 23.95 0.17 -4.88
N GLY A 73 23.33 1.18 -5.49
CA GLY A 73 23.95 1.97 -6.56
C GLY A 73 25.23 2.65 -6.13
N LEU A 74 25.23 3.33 -4.97
CA LEU A 74 26.43 3.97 -4.41
C LEU A 74 27.57 2.98 -4.16
N LEU A 75 27.26 1.77 -3.67
CA LEU A 75 28.26 0.73 -3.46
C LEU A 75 28.84 0.19 -4.77
N LEU A 76 28.01 0.08 -5.82
CA LEU A 76 28.48 -0.33 -7.14
C LEU A 76 29.36 0.75 -7.78
N ASP A 77 29.00 2.02 -7.61
CA ASP A 77 29.78 3.15 -8.11
C ASP A 77 31.16 3.28 -7.43
N GLU A 78 31.29 2.96 -6.14
CA GLU A 78 32.61 2.94 -5.46
C GLU A 78 33.49 1.74 -5.84
N LEU A 79 32.90 0.66 -6.36
CA LEU A 79 33.63 -0.54 -6.79
C LEU A 79 34.07 -0.46 -8.27
N ALA A 80 33.61 0.55 -9.02
CA ALA A 80 33.92 0.78 -10.43
C ALA A 80 35.12 1.72 -10.60
#